data_AF-A0A438J435-F1
#
_entry.id   AF-A0A438J435-F1
#
_cell.length_a   1.000
_cell.length_b   1.000
_cell.length_c   1.000
_cell.angle_alpha   90.00
_cell.angle_beta   90.00
_cell.angle_gamma   90.00
#
_symmetry.space_group_name_H-M   'P 1'
#
loop_
_entity.id
_entity.type
_entity.pdbx_description
1 polymer ?
#
loop_
_entity_poly.entity_id
_entity_poly.type
_entity_poly.pdbx_seq_one_letter_code
_entity_poly.pdbx_strand_id
1 'polypeptide(L)' 'MKQGDREVTEYYTEMLGLWQELDLVAKKSGSARGTACRFKKKMENERVFEFLAGLNASLMTLGVGSQSPAVALHPRSLL' A
#
# COMPACT_ATOMS: atom_id res chain seq x y z
N MET A 1 -1.16 -11.01 2.23
CA MET A 1 -1.61 -10.57 3.57
C MET A 1 -2.56 -9.39 3.41
N LYS A 2 -3.50 -9.21 4.33
CA LYS A 2 -4.36 -8.01 4.42
C LYS A 2 -4.08 -7.32 5.74
N GLN A 3 -4.25 -6.00 5.79
CA GLN A 3 -4.07 -5.20 7.01
C GLN A 3 -5.02 -5.72 8.11
N GLY A 4 -6.31 -5.88 7.78
CA GLY A 4 -7.33 -6.31 8.74
C GLY A 4 -7.52 -5.25 9.83
N ASP A 5 -7.64 -5.68 11.08
CA ASP A 5 -7.87 -4.78 12.21
C ASP A 5 -6.57 -4.17 12.79
N ARG A 6 -5.41 -4.52 12.23
CA ARG A 6 -4.10 -4.02 12.69
C ARG A 6 -3.86 -2.57 12.30
N GLU A 7 -3.08 -1.89 13.12
CA GLU A 7 -2.54 -0.58 12.73
C GLU A 7 -1.65 -0.71 11.49
N VAL A 8 -1.59 0.35 10.69
CA VAL A 8 -0.78 0.37 9.46
C VAL A 8 0.69 0.10 9.76
N THR A 9 1.18 0.62 10.90
CA THR A 9 2.55 0.43 11.40
C THR A 9 2.83 -1.02 11.76
N GLU A 10 1.91 -1.67 12.47
CA GLU A 10 2.00 -3.09 12.83
C GLU A 10 1.97 -3.98 11.58
N TYR A 11 1.00 -3.73 10.69
CA TYR A 11 0.89 -4.44 9.41
C TYR A 11 2.15 -4.29 8.54
N TYR A 12 2.70 -3.08 8.45
CA TYR A 12 3.95 -2.83 7.73
C TYR A 12 5.13 -3.56 8.36
N THR A 13 5.21 -3.60 9.70
CA THR A 13 6.30 -4.27 10.43
C THR A 13 6.29 -5.77 10.18
N GLU A 14 5.11 -6.41 10.17
CA GLU A 14 4.98 -7.82 9.81
C GLU A 14 5.39 -8.08 8.35
N MET A 15 4.90 -7.25 7.41
CA MET A 15 5.26 -7.35 5.99
C MET A 15 6.78 -7.21 5.79
N LEU A 16 7.42 -6.29 6.51
CA LEU A 16 8.86 -6.08 6.47
C LEU A 16 9.63 -7.33 6.92
N GLY A 17 9.18 -8.01 7.99
CA GLY A 17 9.78 -9.26 8.45
C GLY A 17 9.74 -10.36 7.37
N LEU A 18 8.58 -10.56 6.74
CA LEU A 18 8.42 -11.55 5.67
C LEU A 18 9.32 -11.25 4.46
N TRP A 19 9.42 -9.98 4.07
CA TRP A 19 10.30 -9.58 2.96
C TRP A 19 11.78 -9.79 3.29
N GLN A 20 12.20 -9.58 4.54
CA GLN A 20 13.56 -9.87 4.99
C GLN A 20 13.88 -11.37 4.92
N GLU A 21 12.92 -12.23 5.28
CA GLU A 21 13.07 -13.68 5.13
C GLU A 21 13.22 -14.10 3.66
N LEU A 22 12.40 -13.52 2.77
CA LEU A 22 12.52 -13.74 1.33
C LEU A 22 13.87 -13.27 0.78
N ASP A 23 14.37 -12.11 1.22
CA ASP A 23 15.70 -11.61 0.86
C ASP A 23 16.81 -12.56 1.33
N LEU A 24 16.67 -13.14 2.52
CA LEU A 24 17.62 -14.11 3.04
C LEU A 24 17.64 -15.39 2.21
N VAL A 25 16.47 -15.91 1.81
CA VAL A 25 16.36 -17.07 0.92
C VAL A 25 16.97 -16.77 -0.45
N ALA A 26 16.67 -15.61 -1.03
CA ALA A 26 17.21 -15.19 -2.32
C ALA A 26 18.74 -14.99 -2.29
N LYS A 27 19.28 -14.51 -1.16
CA LYS A 27 20.73 -14.40 -0.94
C LYS A 27 21.39 -15.77 -0.83
N LYS A 28 20.75 -16.72 -0.14
CA LYS A 28 21.24 -18.10 0.00
C LYS A 28 21.22 -18.87 -1.33
N SER A 29 20.28 -18.58 -2.23
CA SER A 29 20.18 -19.25 -3.54
C SER A 29 21.18 -18.76 -4.60
N GLY A 30 22.01 -17.75 -4.30
CA GLY A 30 23.14 -17.35 -5.15
C GLY A 30 22.75 -16.64 -6.46
N SER A 31 21.57 -16.02 -6.53
CA SER A 31 21.09 -15.37 -7.76
C SER A 31 22.09 -14.32 -8.28
N ALA A 32 22.52 -14.51 -9.53
CA ALA A 32 23.76 -13.98 -10.09
C ALA A 32 23.85 -12.43 -10.13
N ARG A 33 25.08 -11.95 -9.93
CA ARG A 33 25.49 -10.55 -9.67
C ARG A 33 25.13 -9.52 -10.76
N GLY A 34 24.67 -9.95 -11.94
CA GLY A 34 24.29 -9.06 -13.07
C GLY A 34 22.79 -8.81 -13.23
N THR A 35 21.93 -9.76 -12.85
CA THR A 35 20.46 -9.58 -12.80
C THR A 35 19.99 -9.10 -11.44
N ALA A 36 20.82 -9.25 -10.40
CA ALA A 36 20.51 -8.91 -9.02
C ALA A 36 20.06 -7.45 -8.80
N CYS A 37 20.66 -6.44 -9.46
CA CYS A 37 20.23 -5.04 -9.28
C CYS A 37 18.85 -4.75 -9.91
N ARG A 38 18.61 -5.23 -11.13
CA ARG A 38 17.28 -5.09 -11.77
C ARG A 38 16.22 -5.90 -11.03
N PHE A 39 16.58 -7.07 -10.53
CA PHE A 39 15.73 -7.92 -9.71
C PHE A 39 15.40 -7.28 -8.36
N LYS A 40 16.37 -6.66 -7.68
CA LYS A 40 16.14 -5.91 -6.43
C LYS A 40 15.17 -4.75 -6.62
N LYS A 41 15.38 -3.91 -7.63
CA LYS A 41 14.46 -2.78 -7.89
C LYS A 41 13.04 -3.26 -8.25
N LYS A 42 12.94 -4.36 -9.01
CA LYS A 42 11.65 -4.99 -9.31
C LYS A 42 10.98 -5.51 -8.03
N MET A 43 11.72 -6.18 -7.15
CA MET A 43 11.21 -6.68 -5.87
C MET A 43 10.76 -5.53 -4.97
N GLU A 44 11.53 -4.45 -4.85
CA GLU A 44 11.13 -3.26 -4.09
C GLU A 44 9.83 -2.65 -4.62
N ASN A 45 9.67 -2.54 -5.94
CA ASN A 45 8.42 -2.08 -6.53
C ASN A 45 7.25 -3.04 -6.24
N GLU A 46 7.44 -4.35 -6.40
CA GLU A 46 6.42 -5.37 -6.10
C GLU A 46 5.98 -5.31 -4.63
N ARG A 47 6.91 -5.09 -3.69
CA ARG A 47 6.61 -4.92 -2.26
C ARG A 47 5.71 -3.72 -1.98
N VAL A 48 5.94 -2.60 -2.68
CA VAL A 48 5.06 -1.42 -2.58
C VAL A 48 3.66 -1.77 -3.07
N PHE A 49 3.54 -2.46 -4.21
CA PHE A 49 2.23 -2.89 -4.71
C PHE A 49 1.53 -3.88 -3.78
N GLU A 50 2.25 -4.86 -3.24
CA GLU A 50 1.72 -5.83 -2.27
C GLU A 50 1.20 -5.17 -1.00
N PHE A 51 1.98 -4.22 -0.46
CA PHE A 51 1.58 -3.46 0.72
C PHE A 51 0.32 -2.65 0.46
N LEU A 52 0.30 -1.87 -0.64
CA LEU A 52 -0.86 -1.06 -1.00
C LEU A 52 -2.10 -1.93 -1.26
N ALA A 53 -1.96 -3.04 -1.99
CA ALA A 53 -3.06 -3.98 -2.24
C ALA A 53 -3.57 -4.67 -0.96
N GLY A 54 -2.76 -4.69 0.09
CA GLY A 54 -3.08 -5.24 1.40
C GLY A 54 -3.80 -4.27 2.35
N LEU A 55 -3.69 -2.96 2.13
CA LEU A 55 -4.29 -1.92 2.97
C LEU A 55 -5.82 -1.95 2.95
N ASN A 56 -6.41 -1.45 4.04
CA ASN A 56 -7.85 -1.24 4.14
C ASN A 56 -8.32 -0.12 3.19
N ALA A 57 -9.47 -0.33 2.53
CA ALA A 57 -10.00 0.60 1.53
C ALA A 57 -10.33 2.00 2.09
N SER A 58 -10.69 2.09 3.38
CA SER A 58 -10.93 3.36 4.06
C SER A 58 -9.69 4.26 4.09
N LEU A 59 -8.50 3.68 4.21
CA LEU A 59 -7.23 4.42 4.19
C LEU A 59 -6.81 4.84 2.78
N MET A 60 -7.18 4.06 1.75
CA MET A 60 -6.98 4.45 0.35
C MET A 60 -7.87 5.62 -0.08
N THR A 61 -9.05 5.77 0.53
CA THR A 61 -10.06 6.77 0.12
C THR A 61 -9.81 8.16 0.73
N LEU A 62 -9.07 8.27 1.84
CA LEU A 62 -8.82 9.54 2.53
C LEU A 62 -7.84 10.50 1.82
N GLY A 63 -7.26 10.11 0.68
CA GLY A 63 -6.31 10.91 -0.11
C GLY A 63 -6.90 11.71 -1.28
N VAL A 64 -8.19 11.51 -1.61
CA VAL A 64 -8.90 12.32 -2.60
C VAL A 64 -10.00 13.08 -1.87
N GLY A 65 -9.84 14.40 -1.81
CA GLY A 65 -10.71 15.29 -1.05
C GLY A 65 -12.18 14.95 -1.29
N SER A 66 -12.86 14.53 -0.22
CA SER A 66 -14.31 14.53 -0.15
C SER A 66 -14.78 15.98 -0.18
N GLN A 67 -14.89 16.58 -1.37
CA GLN A 67 -15.80 17.71 -1.55
C GLN A 67 -17.20 17.13 -1.69
N SER A 68 -17.92 17.16 -0.57
CA SER A 68 -19.36 16.91 -0.54
C SER A 68 -20.09 17.99 -1.36
N PRO A 69 -20.89 17.65 -2.39
CA PRO A 69 -21.69 18.64 -3.08
C PRO A 69 -23.02 18.77 -2.34
N ALA A 70 -23.03 19.52 -1.24
CA ALA A 70 -24.26 19.89 -0.56
C ALA A 70 -24.25 21.39 -0.25
N VAL A 71 -24.09 22.21 -1.29
CA VAL A 71 -24.51 23.61 -1.23
C VAL A 71 -26.04 23.63 -1.33
N ALA A 72 -26.67 24.04 -0.23
CA ALA A 72 -28.10 24.16 -0.06
C ALA A 72 -28.74 24.96 -1.21
N LEU A 73 -29.63 24.31 -1.97
CA LEU A 73 -30.63 25.02 -2.78
C LEU A 73 -31.68 25.57 -1.82
N HIS A 74 -31.51 26.84 -1.42
CA HIS A 74 -32.58 27.60 -0.78
C HIS A 74 -33.79 27.70 -1.73
N PRO A 75 -35.02 27.55 -1.23
CA PRO A 75 -36.22 27.68 -2.04
C PRO A 75 -36.34 29.13 -2.52
N ARG A 76 -36.48 29.32 -3.84
CA ARG A 76 -36.83 30.61 -4.43
C ARG A 76 -38.09 31.14 -3.74
N SER A 77 -37.96 32.28 -3.09
CA SER A 77 -39.05 33.12 -2.64
C SER A 77 -39.94 33.44 -3.84
N LEU A 78 -41.22 33.08 -3.74
CA LEU A 78 -42.27 33.55 -4.64
C LEU A 78 -42.46 35.05 -4.39
N LEU A 79 -42.17 35.85 -5.42
CA LEU A 79 -42.74 37.18 -5.64
C LEU A 79 -43.41 37.15 -7.02
#